data_AF-A0A922ZSA4-F1
#
_entry.id   AF-A0A922ZSA4-F1
#
_cell.length_a   1.000
_cell.length_b   1.000
_cell.length_c   1.000
_cell.angle_alpha   90.00
_cell.angle_beta   90.00
_cell.angle_gamma   90.00
#
_symmetry.space_group_name_H-M   'P 1'
#
loop_
_entity.id
_entity.type
_entity.pdbx_description
1 polymer ?
#
loop_
_entity_poly.entity_id
_entity_poly.type
_entity_poly.pdbx_seq_one_letter_code
_entity_poly.pdbx_strand_id
1 'polypeptide(L)'
;MTRSFSELSARARETWTDEARQVFAAASTVFQHELDDRAALGMQVRTARRSLALTQPALAELTGLQQSEISRIENGLSNPTLETVLRLARALSMTLTLSPQAPVGVGAESARESARRTSDLRDVDVMNAAWN
;
A
#
# COMPACT_ATOMS: atom_id res chain seq x y z
N MET A 1 10.69 -19.36 35.14
CA MET A 1 9.58 -18.84 34.31
C MET A 1 10.16 -17.89 33.28
N THR A 2 10.08 -18.25 32.00
CA THR A 2 10.58 -17.42 30.89
C THR A 2 9.57 -16.32 30.61
N ARG A 3 9.97 -15.04 30.71
CA ARG A 3 9.08 -13.91 30.39
C ARG A 3 8.78 -13.90 28.89
N SER A 4 7.54 -13.58 28.53
CA SER A 4 7.16 -13.46 27.12
C SER A 4 7.85 -12.24 26.49
N PHE A 5 8.20 -12.35 25.20
CA PHE A 5 8.72 -11.22 24.42
C PHE A 5 7.75 -10.02 24.44
N SER A 6 6.44 -10.28 24.48
CA SER A 6 5.41 -9.22 24.58
C SER A 6 5.57 -8.42 25.87
N GLU A 7 5.75 -9.08 27.02
CA GLU A 7 5.89 -8.45 28.34
C GLU A 7 7.18 -7.65 28.48
N LEU A 8 8.29 -8.19 27.95
CA LEU A 8 9.58 -7.48 27.92
C LEU A 8 9.50 -6.24 27.04
N SER A 9 8.85 -6.34 25.88
CA SER A 9 8.66 -5.21 24.97
C SER A 9 7.71 -4.16 25.55
N ALA A 10 6.72 -4.54 26.35
CA ALA A 10 5.78 -3.61 27.00
C ALA A 10 6.51 -2.76 28.05
N ARG A 11 7.27 -3.40 28.94
CA ARG A 11 8.09 -2.69 29.94
C ARG A 11 9.15 -1.79 29.33
N ALA A 12 9.80 -2.24 28.25
CA ALA A 12 10.76 -1.41 27.54
C ALA A 12 10.14 -0.13 26.98
N ARG A 13 8.83 -0.14 26.66
CA ARG A 13 8.09 1.03 26.14
C ARG A 13 7.57 1.96 27.24
N GLU A 14 7.50 1.53 28.50
CA GLU A 14 7.08 2.38 29.63
C GLU A 14 8.05 3.55 29.85
N THR A 15 9.34 3.33 29.59
CA THR A 15 10.39 4.34 29.76
C THR A 15 10.62 5.22 28.52
N TRP A 16 9.84 5.03 27.46
CA TRP A 16 10.00 5.83 26.23
C TRP A 16 9.53 7.26 26.45
N THR A 17 10.26 8.21 25.85
CA THR A 17 9.85 9.61 25.79
C THR A 17 8.68 9.80 24.82
N ASP A 18 8.01 10.94 24.87
CA ASP A 18 6.92 11.25 23.94
C ASP A 18 7.41 11.33 22.48
N GLU A 19 8.62 11.83 22.26
CA GLU A 19 9.25 11.85 20.95
C GLU A 19 9.49 10.43 20.43
N ALA A 20 10.02 9.53 21.28
CA ALA A 20 10.23 8.14 20.92
C ALA A 20 8.90 7.42 20.61
N ARG A 21 7.83 7.71 21.38
CA ARG A 21 6.48 7.21 21.11
C ARG A 21 5.95 7.70 19.76
N GLN A 22 6.13 8.97 19.43
CA GLN A 22 5.68 9.55 18.15
C GLN A 22 6.42 8.95 16.95
N VAL A 23 7.75 8.83 17.03
CA VAL A 23 8.56 8.20 15.97
C VAL A 23 8.14 6.75 15.77
N PHE A 24 7.95 5.99 16.85
CA PHE A 24 7.47 4.62 16.76
C PHE A 24 6.07 4.54 16.16
N ALA A 25 5.14 5.40 16.56
CA ALA A 25 3.78 5.44 16.02
C ALA A 25 3.81 5.71 14.51
N ALA A 26 4.54 6.73 14.07
CA ALA A 26 4.68 7.07 12.65
C ALA A 26 5.30 5.92 11.84
N ALA A 27 6.39 5.34 12.34
CA ALA A 27 7.03 4.19 11.69
C ALA A 27 6.11 2.96 11.66
N SER A 28 5.36 2.72 12.73
CA SER A 28 4.40 1.62 12.82
C SER A 28 3.25 1.79 11.84
N THR A 29 2.77 3.02 11.63
CA THR A 29 1.72 3.30 10.64
C THR A 29 2.20 2.98 9.22
N VAL A 30 3.40 3.44 8.83
CA VAL A 30 3.95 3.16 7.50
C VAL A 30 4.13 1.65 7.30
N PHE A 31 4.68 0.98 8.31
CA PHE A 31 4.88 -0.46 8.27
C PHE A 31 3.56 -1.23 8.17
N GLN A 32 2.53 -0.82 8.94
CA GLN A 32 1.22 -1.44 8.88
C GLN A 32 0.58 -1.28 7.50
N HIS A 33 0.68 -0.08 6.90
CA HIS A 33 0.18 0.15 5.54
C HIS A 33 0.84 -0.79 4.53
N GLU A 34 2.16 -0.97 4.62
CA GLU A 34 2.89 -1.90 3.75
C GLU A 34 2.44 -3.36 3.93
N LEU A 35 2.15 -3.79 5.18
CA LEU A 35 1.60 -5.13 5.43
C LEU A 35 0.19 -5.29 4.83
N ASP A 36 -0.64 -4.26 4.96
CA ASP A 36 -2.00 -4.26 4.42
C ASP A 36 -1.98 -4.33 2.88
N ASP A 37 -1.08 -3.58 2.23
CA ASP A 37 -0.87 -3.60 0.78
C ASP A 37 -0.45 -4.99 0.28
N ARG A 38 0.47 -5.65 0.99
CA ARG A 38 0.92 -7.02 0.66
C ARG A 38 -0.21 -8.04 0.83
N ALA A 39 -1.00 -7.92 1.89
CA ALA A 39 -2.16 -8.78 2.12
C ALA A 39 -3.21 -8.60 1.02
N ALA A 40 -3.48 -7.35 0.61
CA ALA A 40 -4.41 -7.03 -0.46
C ALA A 40 -3.95 -7.62 -1.80
N LEU A 41 -2.67 -7.45 -2.17
CA LEU A 41 -2.08 -8.07 -3.36
C LEU A 41 -2.22 -9.59 -3.32
N GLY A 42 -1.84 -10.23 -2.20
CA GLY A 42 -1.92 -11.68 -2.03
C GLY A 42 -3.34 -12.22 -2.21
N MET A 43 -4.34 -11.51 -1.67
CA MET A 43 -5.75 -11.84 -1.84
C MET A 43 -6.22 -11.72 -3.30
N GLN A 44 -5.79 -10.69 -4.04
CA GLN A 44 -6.12 -10.53 -5.45
C GLN A 44 -5.54 -11.68 -6.30
N VAL A 45 -4.26 -12.00 -6.08
CA VAL A 45 -3.57 -13.12 -6.76
C VAL A 45 -4.27 -14.45 -6.49
N ARG A 46 -4.58 -14.74 -5.21
CA ARG A 46 -5.28 -15.97 -4.82
C ARG A 46 -6.66 -16.07 -5.47
N THR A 47 -7.39 -14.96 -5.50
CA THR A 47 -8.74 -14.90 -6.06
C THR A 47 -8.72 -15.18 -7.56
N ALA A 48 -7.85 -14.50 -8.31
CA ALA A 48 -7.68 -14.72 -9.74
C ALA A 48 -7.21 -16.13 -10.08
N ARG A 49 -6.28 -16.70 -9.29
CA ARG A 49 -5.86 -18.10 -9.45
C ARG A 49 -7.04 -19.05 -9.29
N ARG A 50 -7.85 -18.85 -8.25
CA ARG A 50 -9.03 -19.71 -7.98
C ARG A 50 -10.11 -19.57 -9.04
N SER A 51 -10.34 -18.38 -9.60
CA SER A 51 -11.30 -18.20 -10.70
C SER A 51 -10.89 -18.92 -11.98
N LEU A 52 -9.58 -19.15 -12.16
CA LEU A 52 -9.03 -19.97 -13.25
C LEU A 52 -8.92 -21.47 -12.90
N ALA A 53 -9.44 -21.89 -11.74
CA ALA A 53 -9.34 -23.25 -11.21
C ALA A 53 -7.90 -23.80 -11.11
N LEU A 54 -6.90 -22.92 -11.00
CA LEU A 54 -5.50 -23.30 -10.90
C LEU A 54 -5.14 -23.66 -9.46
N THR A 55 -4.30 -24.69 -9.27
CA THR A 55 -3.63 -24.96 -7.99
C THR A 55 -2.40 -24.05 -7.83
N GLN A 56 -1.87 -23.89 -6.61
CA GLN A 56 -0.63 -23.13 -6.42
C GLN A 56 0.57 -23.73 -7.19
N PRO A 57 0.77 -25.07 -7.23
CA PRO A 57 1.75 -25.69 -8.12
C PRO A 57 1.52 -25.36 -9.59
N ALA A 58 0.28 -25.39 -10.09
CA ALA A 58 0.01 -25.06 -11.49
C ALA A 58 0.37 -23.60 -11.82
N LEU A 59 0.08 -22.66 -10.92
CA LEU A 59 0.49 -21.26 -11.10
C LEU A 59 2.02 -21.10 -11.01
N ALA A 60 2.68 -21.86 -10.14
CA ALA A 60 4.14 -21.89 -10.05
C ALA A 60 4.78 -22.30 -11.39
N GLU A 61 4.28 -23.35 -12.05
CA GLU A 61 4.72 -23.77 -13.38
C GLU A 61 4.49 -22.68 -14.44
N LEU A 62 3.30 -22.06 -14.47
CA LEU A 62 2.97 -21.00 -15.44
C LEU A 62 3.83 -19.74 -15.27
N THR A 63 4.21 -19.44 -14.03
CA THR A 63 4.99 -18.23 -13.72
C THR A 63 6.48 -18.49 -13.75
N GLY A 64 6.95 -19.73 -13.58
CA GLY A 64 8.35 -20.09 -13.31
C GLY A 64 8.82 -19.73 -11.90
N LEU A 65 7.90 -19.61 -10.94
CA LEU A 65 8.19 -19.32 -9.54
C LEU A 65 8.11 -20.60 -8.70
N GLN A 66 8.65 -20.58 -7.49
CA GLN A 66 8.47 -21.70 -6.56
C GLN A 66 7.06 -21.69 -5.96
N GLN A 67 6.44 -22.86 -5.76
CA GLN A 67 5.11 -22.94 -5.12
C GLN A 67 5.10 -22.31 -3.71
N SER A 68 6.20 -22.44 -2.96
CA SER A 68 6.35 -21.82 -1.65
C SER A 68 6.35 -20.29 -1.72
N GLU A 69 6.89 -19.72 -2.80
CA GLU A 69 6.86 -18.29 -3.08
C GLU A 69 5.44 -17.83 -3.42
N ILE A 70 4.72 -18.57 -4.28
CA ILE A 70 3.29 -18.33 -4.55
C ILE A 70 2.50 -18.34 -3.25
N SER A 71 2.72 -19.33 -2.38
CA SER A 71 2.04 -19.44 -1.09
C SER A 71 2.34 -18.24 -0.18
N ARG A 72 3.61 -17.81 -0.08
CA ARG A 72 3.99 -16.63 0.69
C ARG A 72 3.35 -15.35 0.15
N ILE A 73 3.33 -15.17 -1.17
CA ILE A 73 2.70 -14.01 -1.82
C ILE A 73 1.20 -13.99 -1.51
N GLU A 74 0.49 -15.11 -1.72
CA GLU A 74 -0.95 -15.19 -1.46
C GLU A 74 -1.33 -14.95 0.01
N ASN A 75 -0.41 -15.19 0.94
CA ASN A 75 -0.59 -14.95 2.37
C ASN A 75 -0.07 -13.57 2.84
N GLY A 76 0.39 -12.69 1.93
CA GLY A 76 0.94 -11.38 2.30
C GLY A 76 2.28 -11.45 3.04
N LEU A 77 2.95 -12.60 3.03
CA LEU A 77 4.21 -12.85 3.74
C LEU A 77 5.46 -12.53 2.89
N SER A 78 5.26 -12.10 1.65
CA SER A 78 6.33 -11.73 0.71
C SER A 78 6.26 -10.27 0.31
N ASN A 79 7.42 -9.73 -0.08
CA ASN A 79 7.54 -8.46 -0.79
C ASN A 79 7.98 -8.75 -2.23
N PRO A 80 7.05 -9.14 -3.13
CA PRO A 80 7.40 -9.49 -4.49
C PRO A 80 7.95 -8.28 -5.25
N THR A 81 8.94 -8.48 -6.11
CA THR A 81 9.41 -7.42 -7.01
C THR A 81 8.32 -7.08 -8.04
N LEU A 82 8.41 -5.90 -8.65
CA LEU A 82 7.53 -5.52 -9.76
C LEU A 82 7.55 -6.58 -10.88
N GLU A 83 8.71 -7.15 -11.18
CA GLU A 83 8.85 -8.22 -12.16
C GLU A 83 8.01 -9.45 -11.79
N THR A 84 8.07 -9.90 -10.53
CA THR A 84 7.25 -11.00 -10.02
C THR A 84 5.76 -10.67 -10.12
N VAL A 85 5.34 -9.45 -9.78
CA VAL A 85 3.94 -9.01 -9.94
C VAL A 85 3.50 -9.07 -11.40
N LEU A 86 4.32 -8.58 -12.33
CA LEU A 86 4.00 -8.61 -13.76
C LEU A 86 3.97 -10.05 -14.33
N ARG A 87 4.82 -10.96 -13.83
CA ARG A 87 4.77 -12.39 -14.20
C ARG A 87 3.46 -13.03 -13.74
N LEU A 88 3.05 -12.77 -12.49
CA LEU A 88 1.77 -13.23 -11.96
C LEU A 88 0.60 -12.68 -12.78
N ALA A 89 0.62 -11.38 -13.09
CA ALA A 89 -0.42 -10.75 -13.88
C ALA A 89 -0.57 -11.42 -15.25
N ARG A 90 0.52 -11.66 -15.98
CA ARG A 90 0.50 -12.37 -17.27
C ARG A 90 -0.05 -13.80 -17.14
N ALA A 91 0.42 -14.57 -16.16
CA ALA A 91 -0.04 -15.95 -15.94
C ALA A 91 -1.52 -16.04 -15.55
N LEU A 92 -2.05 -15.01 -14.89
CA LEU A 92 -3.43 -14.93 -14.41
C LEU A 92 -4.36 -14.18 -15.37
N SER A 93 -3.90 -13.81 -16.58
CA SER A 93 -4.66 -12.99 -17.53
C SER A 93 -5.15 -11.66 -16.94
N MET A 94 -4.32 -11.03 -16.10
CA MET A 94 -4.58 -9.75 -15.45
C MET A 94 -3.65 -8.66 -16.00
N THR A 95 -4.03 -7.39 -15.77
CA THR A 95 -3.20 -6.22 -16.06
C THR A 95 -2.94 -5.44 -14.78
N LEU A 96 -1.68 -5.05 -14.53
CA LEU A 96 -1.35 -4.13 -13.44
C LEU A 96 -1.85 -2.73 -13.79
N THR A 97 -2.68 -2.15 -12.93
CA THR A 97 -3.23 -0.79 -13.11
C THR A 97 -2.96 0.02 -11.86
N LEU A 98 -2.60 1.29 -12.03
CA LEU A 98 -2.55 2.26 -10.95
C LEU A 98 -3.83 3.09 -10.99
N SER A 99 -4.56 3.13 -9.88
CA SER A 99 -5.74 3.97 -9.72
C SER A 99 -5.46 5.09 -8.71
N PRO A 100 -6.03 6.28 -8.89
CA PRO A 100 -6.00 7.31 -7.85
C PRO A 100 -6.59 6.75 -6.57
N GLN A 101 -5.84 6.84 -5.47
CA GLN A 101 -6.43 6.64 -4.16
C GLN A 101 -7.12 7.92 -3.72
N ALA A 102 -8.21 7.80 -2.97
CA ALA A 102 -8.75 8.95 -2.26
C ALA A 102 -7.61 9.59 -1.45
N PRO A 103 -7.46 10.92 -1.45
CA PRO A 103 -6.34 11.56 -0.79
C PRO A 103 -6.28 11.11 0.66
N VAL A 104 -5.21 10.39 1.00
CA VAL A 104 -4.92 9.94 2.37
C VAL A 104 -4.58 11.20 3.16
N GLY A 105 -5.58 11.80 3.80
CA GLY A 105 -5.36 12.71 4.92
C GLY A 105 -4.45 13.93 4.70
N VAL A 106 -4.30 14.46 3.48
CA VAL A 106 -4.07 15.91 3.35
C VAL A 106 -5.46 16.51 3.41
N GLY A 107 -5.85 16.95 4.61
CA GLY A 107 -7.23 17.25 4.98
C GLY A 107 -8.00 17.97 3.87
N ALA A 108 -9.31 17.75 3.81
CA ALA A 108 -10.21 18.36 2.83
C ALA A 108 -9.96 19.88 2.62
N GLU A 109 -9.34 20.57 3.58
CA GLU A 109 -8.68 21.87 3.47
C GLU A 109 -7.71 22.05 2.28
N SER A 110 -6.72 21.18 2.07
CA SER A 110 -5.69 21.36 1.01
C SER A 110 -6.24 21.15 -0.39
N ALA A 111 -7.21 20.25 -0.56
CA ALA A 111 -7.95 20.10 -1.81
C ALA A 111 -8.88 21.31 -2.06
N ARG A 112 -9.54 21.83 -1.01
CA ARG A 112 -10.34 23.07 -1.08
C ARG A 112 -9.48 24.31 -1.34
N GLU A 113 -8.28 24.37 -0.79
CA GLU A 113 -7.37 25.50 -0.95
C GLU A 113 -6.68 25.49 -2.33
N SER A 114 -6.35 24.32 -2.86
CA SER A 114 -5.91 24.18 -4.25
C SER A 114 -7.04 24.56 -5.23
N ALA A 115 -8.29 24.22 -4.91
CA ALA A 115 -9.46 24.64 -5.68
C ALA A 115 -9.73 26.16 -5.57
N ARG A 116 -9.56 26.77 -4.38
CA ARG A 116 -9.65 28.23 -4.17
C ARG A 116 -8.55 28.99 -4.89
N ARG A 117 -7.30 28.52 -4.81
CA ARG A 117 -6.13 29.13 -5.46
C ARG A 117 -6.22 29.06 -7.00
N THR A 118 -6.87 28.03 -7.54
CA THR A 118 -7.17 27.92 -8.98
C THR A 118 -8.37 28.80 -9.39
N SER A 119 -9.30 29.07 -8.49
CA SER A 119 -10.40 30.02 -8.68
C SER A 119 -9.90 31.47 -8.71
N ASP A 120 -9.00 31.85 -7.80
CA ASP A 120 -8.42 33.21 -7.74
C ASP A 120 -7.57 33.55 -8.98
N LEU A 121 -6.93 32.56 -9.60
CA LEU A 121 -6.15 32.78 -10.82
C LEU A 121 -7.00 33.07 -12.06
N ARG A 122 -8.33 32.84 -12.01
CA ARG A 122 -9.24 33.25 -13.10
C ARG A 122 -9.68 34.71 -13.00
N ASP A 123 -9.52 35.35 -11.83
CA ASP A 123 -9.86 36.77 -11.65
C ASP A 123 -8.70 37.70 -12.05
N VAL A 124 -7.45 37.23 -11.99
CA VAL A 124 -6.28 38.04 -12.39
C VAL A 124 -6.25 38.29 -13.91
N ASP A 125 -6.69 37.31 -14.70
CA ASP A 125 -6.80 37.46 -16.17
C ASP A 125 -7.96 38.37 -16.60
N VAL A 126 -9.03 38.45 -15.81
CA VAL A 126 -10.14 39.40 -16.05
C VAL A 126 -9.73 40.83 -15.68
N MET A 127 -8.87 40.99 -14.66
CA MET A 127 -8.40 42.31 -14.23
C MET A 127 -7.35 42.94 -15.17
N ASN A 128 -6.57 42.14 -15.90
CA ASN A 128 -5.62 42.64 -16.91
C ASN A 128 -6.27 42.96 -18.28
N ALA A 129 -7.49 42.48 -18.53
CA ALA A 129 -8.24 42.78 -19.75
C ALA A 129 -8.99 44.13 -19.69
N ALA A 130 -9.05 44.78 -18.53
CA ALA A 130 -9.75 46.05 -18.33
C ALA A 130 -8.85 47.30 -18.45
N TRP A 131 -7.56 47.13 -18.75
CA TRP A 131 -6.58 48.21 -18.93
C TRP A 131 -5.86 48.12 -20.30
N ASN A 132 -6.59 47.81 -21.36
CA ASN A 132 -6.22 48.08 -22.75
C ASN A 132 -7.41 48.66 -23.51
#